data_AF-A0A846K4P8-F1
#
_entry.id   AF-A0A846K4P8-F1
#
_cell.length_a   1.000
_cell.length_b   1.000
_cell.length_c   1.000
_cell.angle_alpha   90.00
_cell.angle_beta   90.00
_cell.angle_gamma   90.00
#
_symmetry.space_group_name_H-M   'P 1'
#
loop_
_entity.id
_entity.type
_entity.pdbx_description
1 polymer ?
#
loop_
_entity_poly.entity_id
_entity_poly.type
_entity_poly.pdbx_seq_one_letter_code
_entity_poly.pdbx_strand_id
1 'polypeptide(L)' 'MSENSIYDFELDENFNPKKRLVIYCPTDLIQKLDEIGKKNKLSKNKMSLRILTSYLNNSEIIV' A
#
# COMPACT_ATOMS: atom_id res chain seq x y z
N MET A 1 -12.05 -7.78 34.47
CA MET A 1 -11.01 -7.81 33.42
C MET A 1 -11.38 -6.70 32.46
N SER A 2 -10.58 -5.65 32.36
CA SER A 2 -10.87 -4.56 31.40
C SER A 2 -10.72 -5.11 30.00
N GLU A 3 -11.76 -4.94 29.19
CA GLU A 3 -11.70 -5.20 27.76
C GLU A 3 -10.70 -4.22 27.15
N ASN A 4 -9.50 -4.69 26.78
CA ASN A 4 -8.57 -3.87 26.02
C ASN A 4 -9.27 -3.49 24.71
N SER A 5 -9.45 -2.20 24.48
CA SER A 5 -10.06 -1.69 23.27
C SER A 5 -9.12 -2.00 22.11
N ILE A 6 -9.67 -2.38 20.94
CA ILE A 6 -8.84 -2.54 19.74
C ILE A 6 -8.14 -1.25 19.34
N TYR A 7 -8.50 -0.10 19.93
CA TYR A 7 -7.91 1.22 19.72
C TYR A 7 -6.82 1.61 20.73
N ASP A 8 -6.47 0.73 21.68
CA ASP A 8 -5.45 1.02 22.71
C ASP A 8 -4.07 1.33 22.10
N PHE A 9 -3.83 0.92 20.85
CA PHE A 9 -2.62 1.27 20.10
C PHE A 9 -2.52 2.77 19.74
N GLU A 10 -3.63 3.51 19.73
CA GLU A 10 -3.63 4.96 19.44
C GLU A 10 -3.11 5.78 20.63
N LEU A 11 -3.01 5.16 21.81
CA LEU A 11 -2.47 5.78 23.04
C LEU A 11 -0.96 5.55 23.20
N ASP A 12 -0.33 4.74 22.34
CA ASP A 12 1.12 4.56 22.33
C ASP A 12 1.80 5.76 21.67
N GLU A 13 2.60 6.50 22.43
CA GLU A 13 3.36 7.67 21.94
C GLU A 13 4.35 7.31 20.80
N ASN A 14 4.71 6.03 20.64
CA ASN A 14 5.54 5.53 19.55
C ASN A 14 4.73 5.06 18.33
N PHE A 15 3.40 5.11 18.40
CA PHE A 15 2.55 4.67 17.29
C PHE A 15 2.66 5.65 16.13
N ASN A 16 3.36 5.24 15.08
CA ASN A 16 3.39 5.98 13.82
C ASN A 16 2.30 5.43 12.89
N PRO A 17 1.18 6.13 12.69
CA PRO A 17 0.11 5.65 11.84
C PRO A 17 0.62 5.47 10.41
N LYS A 18 0.54 4.24 9.92
CA LYS A 18 0.93 3.94 8.55
C LYS A 18 -0.04 4.62 7.59
N LYS A 19 0.41 5.64 6.87
CA LYS A 19 -0.37 6.30 5.82
C LYS A 19 -0.82 5.24 4.80
N ARG A 20 -2.13 5.23 4.48
CA ARG A 20 -2.74 4.28 3.55
C ARG A 20 -3.14 5.01 2.28
N LEU A 21 -2.82 4.43 1.13
CA LEU A 21 -3.30 4.85 -0.17
C LEU A 21 -4.23 3.75 -0.71
N VAL A 22 -5.48 4.10 -1.01
CA VAL A 22 -6.43 3.20 -1.66
C VAL A 22 -6.40 3.50 -3.16
N ILE A 23 -6.07 2.48 -3.95
CA ILE A 23 -5.98 2.61 -5.41
C ILE A 23 -7.23 1.97 -6.01
N TYR A 24 -8.02 2.77 -6.71
CA TYR A 24 -9.15 2.31 -7.50
C TYR A 24 -8.72 2.19 -8.96
N CYS A 25 -8.90 1.01 -9.56
CA CYS A 25 -8.65 0.79 -10.97
C CYS A 25 -9.61 -0.26 -11.55
N PRO A 26 -9.81 -0.27 -12.88
CA PRO A 26 -10.57 -1.29 -13.58
C PRO A 26 -10.21 -2.73 -13.19
N THR A 27 -11.21 -3.61 -13.19
CA THR A 27 -11.07 -5.00 -12.74
C THR A 27 -10.00 -5.77 -13.51
N ASP A 28 -9.89 -5.54 -14.82
CA ASP A 28 -8.88 -6.19 -15.67
C ASP A 28 -7.45 -5.76 -15.28
N LEU A 29 -7.26 -4.49 -14.91
CA LEU A 29 -5.98 -3.98 -14.43
C LEU A 29 -5.63 -4.54 -13.04
N ILE A 30 -6.61 -4.71 -12.14
CA ILE A 30 -6.39 -5.36 -10.84
C ILE A 30 -5.94 -6.82 -11.04
N GLN A 31 -6.56 -7.54 -11.97
CA GLN A 31 -6.21 -8.93 -12.28
C GLN A 31 -4.79 -9.03 -12.84
N LYS A 32 -4.46 -8.23 -13.86
CA LYS A 32 -3.10 -8.16 -14.43
C LYS A 32 -2.05 -7.83 -13.37
N LEU A 33 -2.36 -6.88 -12.48
CA LEU A 33 -1.48 -6.49 -11.39
C LEU A 33 -1.22 -7.66 -10.41
N ASP A 34 -2.26 -8.44 -10.08
CA ASP A 34 -2.13 -9.60 -9.20
C ASP A 34 -1.31 -10.73 -9.86
N GLU A 35 -1.54 -11.01 -11.14
CA GLU A 35 -0.76 -11.98 -11.91
C GLU A 35 0.73 -11.62 -11.98
N ILE A 36 1.04 -10.36 -12.30
CA ILE A 36 2.42 -9.86 -12.35
C ILE A 36 3.03 -9.90 -10.94
N GLY A 37 2.27 -9.52 -9.90
CA GLY A 37 2.70 -9.62 -8.51
C GLY A 37 3.12 -11.04 -8.14
N LYS A 38 2.27 -12.02 -8.43
CA LYS A 38 2.55 -13.45 -8.20
C LYS A 38 3.78 -13.94 -8.94
N LYS A 39 3.93 -13.59 -10.23
CA LYS A 39 5.12 -13.93 -11.03
C LYS A 39 6.41 -13.40 -10.40
N ASN A 40 6.35 -12.25 -9.73
CA ASN A 40 7.49 -11.63 -9.05
C ASN A 40 7.62 -11.98 -7.57
N LYS A 41 6.80 -12.92 -7.04
CA LYS A 41 6.73 -13.25 -5.60
C LYS A 41 6.45 -12.02 -4.71
N LEU A 42 5.61 -11.10 -5.20
CA LEU A 42 5.20 -9.90 -4.49
C LEU A 42 3.69 -9.92 -4.25
N SER A 43 3.27 -9.34 -3.12
CA SER A 43 1.85 -9.03 -2.94
C SER A 43 1.40 -7.93 -3.90
N LYS A 44 0.11 -7.93 -4.24
CA LYS A 44 -0.51 -6.88 -5.05
C LYS A 44 -0.12 -5.47 -4.59
N ASN A 45 -0.23 -5.18 -3.28
CA ASN A 45 0.12 -3.87 -2.73
C ASN A 45 1.61 -3.52 -2.90
N LYS A 46 2.52 -4.50 -2.72
CA LYS A 46 3.96 -4.27 -2.88
C LYS A 46 4.32 -4.05 -4.36
N MET A 47 3.62 -4.71 -5.27
CA MET A 47 3.76 -4.49 -6.71
C MET A 47 3.23 -3.11 -7.12
N SER A 48 2.05 -2.71 -6.63
CA SER A 48 1.49 -1.36 -6.85
C SER A 48 2.47 -0.28 -6.40
N LEU A 49 3.04 -0.44 -5.20
CA LEU A 49 3.99 0.53 -4.68
C LEU A 49 5.23 0.64 -5.57
N ARG A 50 5.79 -0.48 -6.06
CA ARG A 50 6.92 -0.46 -7.00
C ARG A 50 6.61 0.28 -8.29
N ILE A 51 5.43 0.06 -8.87
CA ILE A 51 5.00 0.73 -10.11
C ILE A 51 4.91 2.24 -9.86
N LEU A 52 4.25 2.66 -8.78
CA LEU A 52 4.12 4.08 -8.42
C LEU A 52 5.47 4.73 -8.14
N THR A 53 6.35 4.08 -7.36
CA THR A 53 7.70 4.59 -7.08
C THR A 53 8.53 4.70 -8.37
N SER A 54 8.46 3.70 -9.24
CA SER A 54 9.17 3.75 -10.52
C SER A 54 8.64 4.87 -11.41
N TYR A 55 7.32 5.08 -11.44
CA TYR A 55 6.73 6.18 -12.20
C TYR A 55 7.21 7.53 -11.67
N LEU A 56 7.13 7.76 -10.35
CA LEU A 56 7.56 9.01 -9.73
C LEU A 56 9.06 9.27 -9.89
N ASN A 57 9.91 8.24 -9.81
CA ASN A 57 11.35 8.40 -9.96
C ASN A 57 11.79 8.62 -11.42
N ASN A 58 11.01 8.14 -12.39
CA ASN A 58 11.29 8.34 -13.82
C ASN A 58 10.58 9.56 -14.41
N SER A 59 9.65 10.16 -13.66
CA SER A 59 9.01 11.41 -14.03
C SER A 59 9.85 12.54 -13.45
N GLU A 60 10.32 13.48 -14.27
CA GLU A 60 10.71 14.78 -13.73
C GLU A 60 9.46 15.39 -13.09
N ILE A 61 9.35 15.30 -11.76
CA ILE A 61 8.28 15.96 -11.04
C ILE A 61 8.58 17.45 -11.09
N ILE A 62 7.95 18.15 -12.02
CA ILE A 62 7.84 19.61 -11.97
C ILE A 62 6.90 19.91 -10.81
N VAL A 63 7.49 20.18 -9.64
CA VAL A 63 6.78 20.71 -8.45
C VAL A 63 6.66 22.21 -8.57
#